data_AF-A0A388Q6W7-F1
#
_entry.id   AF-A0A388Q6W7-F1
#
_cell.length_a   1.000
_cell.length_b   1.000
_cell.length_c   1.000
_cell.angle_alpha   90.00
_cell.angle_beta   90.00
_cell.angle_gamma   90.00
#
_symmetry.space_group_name_H-M   'P 1'
#
loop_
_entity.id
_entity.type
_entity.pdbx_description
1 polymer ?
#
loop_
_entity_poly.entity_id
_entity_poly.type
_entity_poly.pdbx_seq_one_letter_code
_entity_poly.pdbx_strand_id
1 'polypeptide(L)'
;MKLGFAEQAPIQIGVAIFIDYNQNNSFTDAGELVYSSPLGINGAHTESGSIVIPTAALTGLTGLRVINSEQGYPITNPCLTYPWEKRRIMLSI
;
A
#
# COMPACT_ATOMS: atom_id res chain seq x y z
N MET A 1 12.15 14.48 36.74
CA MET A 1 11.99 13.15 36.11
C MET A 1 10.65 13.14 35.40
N LYS A 2 10.62 13.46 34.11
CA LYS A 2 9.39 13.43 33.31
C LYS A 2 9.25 12.03 32.74
N LEU A 3 8.45 11.20 33.39
CA LEU A 3 8.01 9.94 32.78
C LEU A 3 6.91 10.31 31.80
N GLY A 4 7.31 10.54 30.54
CA GLY A 4 6.38 10.62 29.43
C GLY A 4 6.07 9.20 28.99
N PHE A 5 4.85 8.74 29.21
CA PHE A 5 4.32 7.74 28.29
C PHE A 5 4.24 8.44 26.95
N ALA A 6 4.87 7.89 25.91
CA ALA A 6 4.60 8.32 24.56
C ALA A 6 3.09 8.11 24.36
N GLU A 7 2.33 9.21 24.32
CA GLU A 7 1.05 9.22 23.64
C GLU A 7 1.29 8.50 22.32
N GLN A 8 0.55 7.42 22.06
CA GLN A 8 0.77 6.64 20.84
C GLN A 8 0.82 7.63 19.69
N ALA A 9 1.96 7.70 18.99
CA ALA A 9 2.10 8.58 17.84
C ALA A 9 0.86 8.38 16.97
N PRO A 10 0.23 9.46 16.48
CA PRO A 10 -0.99 9.35 15.71
C PRO A 10 -0.79 8.27 14.64
N ILE A 11 -1.76 7.36 14.52
CA ILE A 11 -1.67 6.26 13.57
C ILE A 11 -1.58 6.90 12.19
N GLN A 12 -0.38 6.85 11.63
CA GLN A 12 -0.12 7.19 10.25
C GLN A 12 -0.54 6.01 9.40
N ILE A 13 -1.18 6.31 8.29
CA ILE A 13 -1.62 5.33 7.30
C ILE A 13 -1.06 5.76 5.96
N GLY A 14 -0.56 4.80 5.20
CA GLY A 14 -0.16 5.01 3.81
C GLY A 14 -0.73 3.90 2.95
N VAL A 15 -0.95 4.25 1.70
CA VAL A 15 -1.64 3.40 0.73
C VAL A 15 -0.70 3.07 -0.41
N ALA A 16 -0.75 1.85 -0.91
CA ALA A 16 -0.15 1.53 -2.20
C ALA A 16 -1.11 0.70 -3.04
N ILE A 17 -0.98 0.85 -4.35
CA ILE A 17 -1.80 0.15 -5.33
C ILE A 17 -0.85 -0.51 -6.33
N PHE A 18 -1.09 -1.80 -6.58
CA PHE A 18 -0.39 -2.59 -7.57
C PHE A 18 -1.38 -3.19 -8.56
N ILE A 19 -0.99 -3.26 -9.84
CA ILE A 19 -1.78 -3.89 -10.91
C ILE A 19 -0.92 -4.95 -11.60
N ASP A 20 -1.44 -6.17 -11.70
CA ASP A 20 -0.83 -7.29 -12.42
C ASP A 20 -1.13 -7.17 -13.93
N TYR A 21 -0.30 -6.39 -14.64
CA TYR A 21 -0.53 -6.10 -16.06
C TYR A 21 -0.30 -7.31 -16.98
N ASN A 22 0.49 -8.29 -16.52
CA ASN A 22 0.89 -9.45 -17.32
C ASN A 22 0.12 -10.73 -16.94
N GLN A 23 -0.83 -10.64 -16.00
CA GLN A 23 -1.71 -11.71 -15.54
C GLN A 23 -0.93 -12.95 -15.04
N ASN A 24 0.20 -12.74 -14.36
CA ASN A 24 1.06 -13.82 -13.87
C ASN A 24 0.85 -14.13 -12.37
N ASN A 25 -0.12 -13.48 -11.73
CA ASN A 25 -0.43 -13.56 -10.30
C ASN A 25 0.70 -13.06 -9.37
N SER A 26 1.64 -12.29 -9.92
CA SER A 26 2.68 -11.56 -9.19
C SER A 26 2.37 -10.06 -9.19
N PHE A 27 2.96 -9.34 -8.24
CA PHE A 27 2.86 -7.88 -8.13
C PHE A 27 4.26 -7.24 -7.97
N THR A 28 5.30 -8.01 -8.28
CA THR A 28 6.71 -7.63 -8.09
C THR A 28 7.36 -7.16 -9.38
N ASP A 29 6.66 -7.21 -10.51
CA ASP A 29 7.23 -6.85 -11.80
C ASP A 29 7.36 -5.33 -11.95
N ALA A 30 8.31 -4.92 -12.79
CA ALA A 30 8.57 -3.50 -13.02
C ALA A 30 7.35 -2.82 -13.66
N GLY A 31 6.89 -1.73 -13.05
CA GLY A 31 5.72 -0.98 -13.52
C GLY A 31 4.39 -1.41 -12.92
N GLU A 32 4.36 -2.44 -12.07
CA GLU A 32 3.12 -2.90 -11.41
C GLU A 32 2.74 -2.04 -10.21
N LEU A 33 3.70 -1.38 -9.55
CA LEU A 33 3.43 -0.37 -8.53
C LEU A 33 2.93 0.91 -9.21
N VAL A 34 1.62 1.15 -9.14
CA VAL A 34 0.97 2.29 -9.82
C VAL A 34 0.70 3.47 -8.90
N TYR A 35 0.67 3.23 -7.59
CA TYR A 35 0.55 4.28 -6.58
C TYR A 35 1.23 3.86 -5.28
N SER A 36 1.91 4.80 -4.64
CA SER A 36 2.38 4.67 -3.27
C SER A 36 2.34 6.04 -2.61
N SER A 37 1.65 6.14 -1.47
CA SER A 37 1.64 7.37 -0.67
C SER A 37 3.08 7.71 -0.28
N PRO A 38 3.58 8.92 -0.61
CA PRO A 38 4.97 9.30 -0.35
C PRO A 38 5.26 9.41 1.16
N LEU A 39 4.24 9.72 1.96
CA LEU A 39 4.30 9.84 3.41
C LEU A 39 3.03 9.24 4.03
N GLY A 40 3.12 8.81 5.28
CA GLY A 40 1.95 8.39 6.05
C GLY A 40 1.14 9.59 6.54
N ILE A 41 -0.18 9.52 6.41
CA ILE A 41 -1.12 10.57 6.82
C ILE A 41 -1.83 10.16 8.11
N ASN A 42 -1.99 11.11 9.03
CA ASN A 42 -2.66 10.88 10.31
C ASN A 42 -4.17 10.66 10.12
N GLY A 43 -4.68 9.55 10.61
CA GLY A 43 -6.12 9.27 10.64
C GLY A 43 -6.73 8.94 9.28
N ALA A 44 -8.07 8.86 9.26
CA ALA A 44 -8.83 8.52 8.06
C ALA A 44 -8.72 9.65 7.02
N HIS A 45 -8.34 9.29 5.81
CA HIS A 45 -8.18 10.21 4.69
C HIS A 45 -8.55 9.50 3.38
N THR A 46 -8.64 10.27 2.30
CA THR A 46 -8.90 9.77 0.95
C THR A 46 -7.74 10.13 0.06
N GLU A 47 -7.17 9.13 -0.61
CA GLU A 47 -6.15 9.30 -1.63
C GLU A 47 -6.80 9.29 -3.01
N SER A 48 -6.38 10.20 -3.88
CA SER A 48 -6.89 10.29 -5.25
C SER A 48 -5.73 10.43 -6.23
N GLY A 49 -5.83 9.75 -7.36
CA GLY A 49 -4.80 9.74 -8.39
C GLY A 49 -5.33 9.19 -9.71
N SER A 50 -4.59 9.43 -10.78
CA SER A 50 -4.85 8.89 -12.10
C SER A 50 -3.78 7.86 -12.45
N ILE A 51 -4.19 6.70 -12.96
CA ILE A 51 -3.28 5.64 -13.42
C ILE A 51 -3.40 5.57 -14.94
N VAL A 52 -2.25 5.64 -15.63
CA VAL A 52 -2.19 5.43 -17.08
C VAL A 52 -1.89 3.96 -17.33
N ILE A 53 -2.76 3.28 -18.08
CA ILE A 53 -2.58 1.87 -18.42
C ILE A 53 -1.56 1.76 -19.56
N PRO A 54 -0.46 1.01 -19.40
CA PRO A 54 0.52 0.83 -20.46
C PRO A 54 -0.06 0.02 -21.62
N THR A 55 0.36 0.32 -22.85
CA THR A 55 -0.09 -0.40 -24.06
C THR A 55 0.33 -1.87 -24.09
N ALA A 56 1.28 -2.26 -23.23
CA ALA A 56 1.73 -3.64 -23.05
C ALA A 56 0.86 -4.46 -22.07
N ALA A 57 -0.12 -3.84 -21.41
CA ALA A 57 -1.04 -4.55 -20.53
C ALA A 57 -1.87 -5.57 -21.30
N LEU A 58 -1.96 -6.80 -20.79
CA LEU A 58 -2.77 -7.84 -21.40
C LEU A 58 -4.27 -7.50 -21.25
N THR A 59 -5.03 -7.72 -22.31
CA THR A 59 -6.49 -7.59 -22.26
C THR A 59 -7.11 -8.74 -21.48
N GLY A 60 -8.08 -8.45 -20.61
CA GLY A 60 -8.76 -9.46 -19.82
C GLY A 60 -8.92 -9.03 -18.36
N LEU A 61 -9.21 -9.99 -17.50
CA LEU A 61 -9.25 -9.76 -16.05
C LEU A 61 -7.82 -9.68 -15.51
N THR A 62 -7.50 -8.58 -14.85
CA THR A 62 -6.22 -8.33 -14.17
C THR A 62 -6.44 -8.25 -12.66
N GLY A 63 -5.44 -8.63 -11.88
CA GLY A 63 -5.44 -8.46 -10.44
C GLY A 63 -5.12 -7.02 -10.03
N LEU A 64 -5.91 -6.47 -9.11
CA LEU A 64 -5.62 -5.22 -8.42
C LEU A 64 -5.34 -5.52 -6.95
N ARG A 65 -4.20 -5.04 -6.43
CA ARG A 65 -3.87 -5.12 -5.01
C ARG A 65 -3.83 -3.73 -4.42
N VAL A 66 -4.65 -3.49 -3.39
CA VAL A 66 -4.62 -2.26 -2.59
C VAL A 66 -4.10 -2.60 -1.20
N ILE A 67 -3.07 -1.89 -0.77
CA ILE A 67 -2.45 -2.03 0.55
C ILE A 67 -2.76 -0.77 1.34
N ASN A 68 -3.26 -0.95 2.56
CA ASN A 68 -3.41 0.09 3.55
C ASN A 68 -2.60 -0.35 4.77
N SER A 69 -1.52 0.36 5.08
CA SER A 69 -0.56 -0.04 6.11
C SER A 69 -0.23 1.10 7.05
N GLU A 70 0.03 0.76 8.31
CA GLU A 70 0.56 1.63 9.36
C GLU A 70 2.11 1.62 9.42
N GLN A 71 2.76 0.94 8.47
CA GLN A 71 4.20 0.71 8.45
C GLN A 71 4.81 0.90 7.06
N GLY A 72 6.02 1.48 7.04
CA GLY A 72 6.95 1.41 5.91
C GLY A 72 6.50 2.22 4.70
N TYR A 73 6.45 3.55 4.83
CA TYR A 73 6.18 4.47 3.72
C TYR A 73 7.48 4.97 3.07
N PRO A 74 7.52 5.11 1.74
CA PRO A 74 6.53 4.63 0.78
C PRO A 74 6.50 3.09 0.71
N ILE A 75 5.32 2.52 0.50
CA ILE A 75 5.16 1.07 0.35
C ILE A 75 5.57 0.69 -1.07
N THR A 76 6.66 -0.07 -1.18
CA THR A 76 7.20 -0.52 -2.47
C THR A 76 7.13 -2.03 -2.65
N ASN A 77 6.96 -2.78 -1.56
CA ASN A 77 6.85 -4.23 -1.58
C ASN A 77 5.37 -4.64 -1.52
N PRO A 78 4.85 -5.41 -2.49
CA PRO A 78 3.47 -5.88 -2.51
C PRO A 78 3.14 -6.89 -1.40
N CYS A 79 4.17 -7.47 -0.77
CA CYS A 79 4.08 -8.48 0.28
C CYS A 79 4.78 -7.97 1.55
N LEU A 80 4.11 -7.06 2.27
CA LEU A 80 4.60 -6.55 3.55
C LEU A 80 4.58 -7.63 4.65
N THR A 81 5.62 -7.66 5.46
CA THR A 81 5.68 -8.49 6.67
C THR A 81 5.23 -7.65 7.87
N TYR A 82 4.10 -8.02 8.47
CA TYR A 82 3.57 -7.35 9.65
C TYR A 82 4.02 -8.10 10.92
N PRO A 83 4.86 -7.50 11.78
CA PRO A 83 5.16 -8.08 13.08
C PRO A 83 3.89 -8.10 13.95
N TRP A 84 3.77 -9.14 14.76
CA TRP A 84 2.60 -9.51 15.57
C TRP A 84 2.08 -8.41 16.52
N GLU A 85 2.87 -7.36 16.73
CA GLU A 85 2.62 -6.24 17.62
C GLU A 85 2.01 -4.99 16.95
N LYS A 86 1.81 -5.00 15.61
CA LYS A 86 1.05 -3.95 14.90
C LYS A 86 -0.13 -4.55 14.14
N ARG A 87 -1.34 -4.02 14.41
CA ARG A 87 -2.61 -4.66 14.05
C ARG A 87 -2.79 -4.72 12.53
N ARG A 88 -3.29 -5.88 12.06
CA ARG A 88 -3.56 -6.19 10.64
C ARG A 88 -4.52 -5.15 10.04
N ILE A 89 -4.17 -4.60 8.88
CA ILE A 89 -5.17 -4.15 7.90
C ILE A 89 -4.81 -4.82 6.57
N MET A 90 -5.55 -5.87 6.25
CA MET A 90 -5.52 -6.54 4.94
C MET A 90 -6.97 -6.56 4.46
N LEU A 91 -7.27 -5.75 3.44
CA LEU A 91 -8.52 -5.87 2.71
C LEU A 91 -8.19 -6.34 1.30
N SER A 92 -8.24 -7.66 1.11
CA SER A 92 -8.44 -8.24 -0.21
C SER A 92 -9.93 -8.12 -0.52
N ILE A 93 -10.27 -7.38 -1.59
CA ILE A 93 -11.53 -7.55 -2.30
C ILE A 93 -11.39 -8.68 -3.32
#